data_AF-A0A959ES90-F1
#
_entry.id   AF-A0A959ES90-F1
#
_cell.length_a   1.000
_cell.length_b   1.000
_cell.length_c   1.000
_cell.angle_alpha   90.00
_cell.angle_beta   90.00
_cell.angle_gamma   90.00
#
_symmetry.space_group_name_H-M   'P 1'
#
loop_
_entity.id
_entity.type
_entity.pdbx_description
1 polymer ?
#
loop_
_entity_poly.entity_id
_entity_poly.type
_entity_poly.pdbx_seq_one_letter_code
_entity_poly.pdbx_strand_id
1 'polypeptide(L)' 'PHLQKIYEKYSARCKRSGAMDFDDLLYRLYELLQKNPDGVREKYQKKFRYVLVDEFQDTN' A
#
# COMPACT_ATOMS: atom_id res chain seq x y z
N PRO A 1 3.04 -24.58 -9.19
CA PRO A 1 1.75 -24.99 -8.55
C PRO A 1 1.68 -24.75 -7.02
N HIS A 2 2.76 -24.97 -6.26
CA HIS A 2 2.74 -24.85 -4.78
C HIS A 2 2.99 -23.44 -4.25
N LEU A 3 3.68 -22.58 -5.01
CA LEU A 3 4.02 -21.20 -4.63
C LEU A 3 2.79 -20.37 -4.25
N GLN A 4 1.72 -20.43 -5.05
CA GLN A 4 0.47 -19.72 -4.76
C GLN A 4 -0.11 -20.10 -3.39
N LYS A 5 -0.20 -21.40 -3.09
CA LYS A 5 -0.75 -21.90 -1.82
C LYS A 5 0.13 -21.52 -0.63
N ILE A 6 1.44 -21.43 -0.83
CA ILE A 6 2.39 -20.98 0.20
C ILE A 6 2.20 -19.48 0.45
N TYR A 7 2.12 -18.68 -0.61
CA TYR A 7 1.89 -17.24 -0.53
C TYR A 7 0.56 -16.90 0.15
N GLU A 8 -0.53 -17.57 -0.22
CA GLU A 8 -1.84 -17.39 0.41
C GLU A 8 -1.80 -17.67 1.92
N LYS A 9 -1.13 -18.75 2.34
CA LYS A 9 -0.96 -19.08 3.77
C LYS A 9 -0.10 -18.05 4.50
N TYR A 10 0.96 -17.57 3.86
CA TYR A 10 1.84 -16.54 4.40
C TYR A 10 1.07 -15.22 4.62
N SER A 11 0.42 -14.71 3.57
CA SER A 11 -0.38 -13.47 3.62
C SER A 11 -1.50 -13.57 4.65
N ALA A 12 -2.20 -14.71 4.71
CA ALA A 12 -3.23 -14.93 5.72
C ALA A 12 -2.67 -14.92 7.16
N ARG A 13 -1.44 -15.39 7.37
CA ARG A 13 -0.77 -15.35 8.68
C ARG A 13 -0.38 -13.92 9.05
N CYS A 14 0.23 -13.17 8.14
CA CYS A 14 0.58 -11.76 8.36
C CYS A 14 -0.64 -10.92 8.70
N LYS A 15 -1.75 -11.13 7.96
CA LYS A 15 -3.03 -10.46 8.22
C LYS A 15 -3.59 -10.79 9.61
N ARG A 16 -3.51 -12.04 10.06
CA ARG A 16 -3.96 -12.43 11.41
C ARG A 16 -3.10 -11.84 12.53
N SER A 17 -1.80 -11.66 12.30
CA SER A 17 -0.91 -11.03 13.27
C SER A 17 -0.94 -9.50 13.24
N GLY A 18 -1.71 -8.88 12.33
CA GLY A 18 -1.68 -7.43 12.12
C GLY A 18 -0.34 -6.92 11.60
N ALA A 19 0.48 -7.82 11.01
CA ALA A 19 1.77 -7.46 10.45
C ALA A 19 1.60 -7.05 8.97
N MET A 20 2.36 -6.03 8.56
CA MET A 20 2.48 -5.60 7.17
C MET A 20 3.92 -5.76 6.73
N ASP A 21 4.13 -6.29 5.53
CA ASP A 21 5.44 -6.22 4.87
C ASP A 21 5.61 -4.87 4.14
N PHE A 22 6.78 -4.64 3.54
CA PHE A 22 7.08 -3.36 2.89
C PHE A 22 6.18 -3.09 1.67
N ASP A 23 5.87 -4.11 0.88
CA ASP A 23 5.00 -3.98 -0.29
C ASP A 23 3.55 -3.69 0.14
N ASP A 24 3.10 -4.31 1.24
CA ASP A 24 1.81 -4.05 1.86
C ASP A 24 1.66 -2.58 2.26
N LEU A 25 2.72 -1.91 2.71
CA LEU A 25 2.63 -0.48 3.07
C LEU A 25 2.22 0.37 1.87
N LEU A 26 2.83 0.15 0.71
CA LEU A 26 2.51 0.89 -0.51
C LEU A 26 1.13 0.49 -1.03
N TYR A 27 0.85 -0.80 -1.10
CA TYR A 27 -0.42 -1.31 -1.64
C TYR A 27 -1.62 -0.92 -0.76
N ARG A 28 -1.52 -1.06 0.56
CA ARG A 28 -2.60 -0.68 1.50
C ARG A 28 -2.79 0.82 1.55
N LEU A 29 -1.72 1.61 1.46
CA LEU A 29 -1.84 3.07 1.34
C LEU A 29 -2.59 3.44 0.06
N TYR A 30 -2.24 2.85 -1.08
CA TYR A 30 -2.96 3.04 -2.34
C TYR A 30 -4.45 2.66 -2.19
N GLU A 31 -4.74 1.47 -1.65
CA GLU A 31 -6.10 0.99 -1.44
C GLU A 31 -6.93 1.95 -0.56
N LEU A 32 -6.34 2.45 0.53
CA LEU A 32 -6.97 3.40 1.44
C LEU A 32 -7.30 4.73 0.73
N LEU A 33 -6.36 5.26 -0.05
CA LEU A 33 -6.56 6.52 -0.77
C LEU A 33 -7.64 6.38 -1.86
N GLN A 34 -7.71 5.24 -2.53
CA GLN A 34 -8.68 4.98 -3.58
C GLN A 34 -10.09 4.76 -3.04
N LYS A 35 -10.23 4.03 -1.92
CA LYS A 35 -11.54 3.72 -1.32
C LYS A 35 -12.13 4.89 -0.53
N ASN A 36 -11.31 5.84 -0.09
CA ASN A 36 -11.74 6.96 0.76
C ASN A 36 -11.37 8.33 0.15
N PRO A 37 -11.90 8.68 -1.04
CA PRO A 37 -11.51 9.87 -1.78
C PRO A 37 -11.81 11.17 -1.03
N ASP A 38 -12.99 11.30 -0.42
CA ASP A 38 -13.46 12.56 0.17
C ASP A 38 -12.92 12.82 1.58
N GLY A 39 -12.46 11.78 2.27
CA GLY A 39 -11.97 11.89 3.65
C GLY A 39 -10.45 11.87 3.73
N VAL A 40 -9.85 10.79 3.23
CA VAL A 40 -8.41 10.52 3.45
C VAL A 40 -7.59 11.13 2.32
N ARG A 41 -7.95 10.86 1.07
CA ARG A 41 -7.20 11.34 -0.08
C ARG A 41 -7.21 12.86 -0.17
N GLU A 42 -8.37 13.49 -0.05
CA GLU A 42 -8.48 14.95 -0.11
C GLU A 42 -7.65 15.63 1.00
N LYS A 43 -7.66 15.09 2.23
CA LYS A 43 -6.84 15.59 3.33
C LYS A 43 -5.35 15.59 2.99
N TYR A 44 -4.84 14.50 2.43
CA TYR A 44 -3.43 14.40 2.06
C TYR A 44 -3.07 15.23 0.83
N GLN A 45 -3.96 15.35 -0.15
CA GLN A 45 -3.78 16.24 -1.30
C GLN A 45 -3.71 17.71 -0.89
N LYS A 46 -4.54 18.14 0.09
CA LYS A 46 -4.49 19.49 0.66
C LYS A 46 -3.20 19.73 1.45
N LYS A 47 -2.70 18.72 2.17
CA LYS A 47 -1.47 18.81 2.95
C LYS A 47 -0.21 18.84 2.08
N PHE A 48 -0.15 17.97 1.07
CA PHE A 48 0.99 17.82 0.15
C PHE A 48 0.61 18.37 -1.22
N ARG A 49 0.55 19.69 -1.31
CA ARG A 49 0.14 20.38 -2.55
C ARG A 49 1.15 20.24 -3.68
N TYR A 50 2.43 20.08 -3.34
CA TYR A 50 3.53 19.84 -4.26
C TYR A 50 4.34 18.68 -3.73
N VAL A 51 4.61 17.69 -4.59
CA VAL A 51 5.41 16.51 -4.27
C VAL A 51 6.51 16.44 -5.32
N LEU A 52 7.77 16.45 -4.86
CA LEU A 52 8.92 16.14 -5.71
C LEU A 52 9.29 14.69 -5.45
N VAL A 53 9.36 13.91 -6.51
CA VAL A 53 9.85 12.53 -6.46
C VAL A 53 11.19 12.53 -7.17
N ASP A 54 12.24 12.28 -6.40
CA ASP A 54 13.58 12.03 -6.93
C ASP A 54 13.71 10.55 -7.31
N GLU A 55 14.67 10.22 -8.17
CA GLU A 55 14.92 8.84 -8.64
C GLU A 55 13.68 8.16 -9.27
N PHE A 56 12.90 8.91 -10.06
CA PHE A 56 11.65 8.40 -10.64
C PHE A 56 11.86 7.22 -11.60
N GLN A 57 13.07 7.01 -12.12
CA GLN A 57 13.39 5.85 -12.95
C GLN A 57 13.34 4.50 -12.21
N ASP A 58 13.46 4.51 -10.87
CA ASP A 58 13.49 3.30 -10.05
C ASP A 58 12.12 2.93 -9.46
N THR A 59 11.03 3.57 -9.92
CA THR A 59 9.67 3.23 -9.49
C THR A 59 9.19 1.94 -10.14
N ASN A 60 8.56 1.06 -9.35
CA ASN A 60 7.97 -0.22 -9.77
C ASN A 60 6.74 -0.09 -10.68
#